data_AF-A0A9W6TAN0-F1
#
_entry.id   AF-A0A9W6TAN0-F1
#
_cell.length_a   1.000
_cell.length_b   1.000
_cell.length_c   1.000
_cell.angle_alpha   90.00
_cell.angle_beta   90.00
_cell.angle_gamma   90.00
#
_symmetry.space_group_name_H-M   'P 1'
#
loop_
_entity.id
_entity.type
_entity.pdbx_description
1 polymer ?
#
loop_
_entity_poly.entity_id
_entity_poly.type
_entity_poly.pdbx_seq_one_letter_code
_entity_poly.pdbx_strand_id
1 'polypeptide(L)'
;MSSSTSASQQQPTWVKPVTANLKEQPVLKLYNTLTKSKVEFIPRDANEVTWYSCGPTVYNSSHMGHARNYVTIDINRRILQDYFGYNVKFIQNVTDIDDKIILKARQEYLFNQFSQSFDKEASPIPAKLVETAQDGLSKYIAKNLPEFAVSGSSDFTKWASCISC
;
A
#
# COMPACT_ATOMS: atom_id res chain seq x y z
N MET A 1 28.17 13.44 16.81
CA MET A 1 27.40 12.18 16.67
C MET A 1 26.38 12.15 17.80
N SER A 2 25.16 12.62 17.54
CA SER A 2 24.08 12.60 18.55
C SER A 2 23.37 11.26 18.43
N SER A 3 23.65 10.36 19.37
CA SER A 3 22.93 9.11 19.54
C SER A 3 21.57 9.40 20.15
N SER A 4 20.52 9.48 19.33
CA SER A 4 19.14 9.50 19.81
C SER A 4 18.79 8.10 20.31
N THR A 5 18.80 7.92 21.64
CA THR A 5 18.28 6.73 22.30
C THR A 5 16.77 6.67 22.02
N SER A 6 16.35 5.72 21.17
CA SER A 6 14.93 5.46 20.94
C SER A 6 14.36 4.86 22.22
N ALA A 7 13.64 5.66 23.01
CA ALA A 7 12.83 5.15 24.09
C ALA A 7 11.82 4.16 23.50
N SER A 8 11.83 2.90 23.94
CA SER A 8 10.81 1.94 23.52
C SER A 8 9.47 2.50 23.97
N GLN A 9 8.63 2.95 23.03
CA GLN A 9 7.29 3.39 23.36
C GLN A 9 6.54 2.22 23.97
N GLN A 10 6.34 2.25 25.29
CA GLN A 10 5.47 1.31 25.97
C GLN A 10 4.03 1.68 25.63
N GLN A 11 3.26 0.69 25.19
CA GLN A 11 1.85 0.90 24.86
C GLN A 11 1.06 1.25 26.14
N PRO A 12 0.04 2.12 26.04
CA PRO A 12 -0.79 2.46 27.18
C PRO A 12 -1.59 1.25 27.66
N THR A 13 -1.86 1.19 28.96
CA THR A 13 -2.70 0.14 29.55
C THR A 13 -4.11 0.22 28.97
N TRP A 14 -4.58 -0.87 28.39
CA TRP A 14 -5.95 -0.97 27.90
C TRP A 14 -6.93 -1.19 29.05
N VAL A 15 -8.05 -0.46 29.04
CA VAL A 15 -9.16 -0.64 29.98
C VAL A 15 -10.38 -1.10 29.20
N LYS A 16 -10.99 -2.21 29.62
CA LYS A 16 -12.20 -2.73 28.98
C LYS A 16 -13.38 -1.76 29.23
N PRO A 17 -14.10 -1.32 28.19
CA PRO A 17 -15.31 -0.51 28.35
C PRO A 17 -16.43 -1.28 29.08
N VAL A 18 -17.33 -0.55 29.74
CA VAL A 18 -18.47 -1.12 30.46
C VAL A 18 -19.67 -1.24 29.52
N THR A 19 -20.33 -2.39 29.55
CA THR A 19 -21.54 -2.65 28.75
C THR A 19 -22.78 -2.09 29.44
N ALA A 20 -23.55 -1.24 28.76
CA ALA A 20 -24.80 -0.68 29.32
C ALA A 20 -26.03 -1.60 29.18
N ASN A 21 -25.97 -2.66 28.38
CA ASN A 21 -27.09 -3.59 28.19
C ASN A 21 -26.63 -5.01 27.83
N LEU A 22 -27.10 -5.98 28.62
CA LEU A 22 -26.95 -7.42 28.39
C LEU A 22 -28.21 -7.90 27.66
N LYS A 23 -28.24 -7.85 26.33
CA LYS A 23 -29.21 -8.62 25.55
C LYS A 23 -28.57 -9.94 25.15
N GLU A 24 -29.35 -11.03 25.15
CA GLU A 24 -28.97 -12.36 24.63
C GLU A 24 -28.79 -12.32 23.10
N GLN A 25 -27.75 -11.63 22.64
CA GLN A 25 -27.42 -11.44 21.23
C GLN A 25 -26.01 -11.99 20.98
N PRO A 26 -25.71 -12.46 19.75
CA PRO A 26 -24.36 -12.86 19.39
C PRO A 26 -23.38 -11.70 19.63
N VAL A 27 -22.29 -11.97 20.35
CA VAL A 27 -21.31 -10.95 20.76
C VAL A 27 -20.21 -10.83 19.69
N LEU A 28 -20.04 -9.64 19.12
CA LEU A 28 -18.92 -9.36 18.24
C LEU A 28 -17.61 -9.32 19.03
N LYS A 29 -16.61 -10.09 18.59
CA LYS A 29 -15.24 -10.04 19.12
C LYS A 29 -14.27 -9.60 18.04
N LEU A 30 -13.47 -8.58 18.32
CA LEU A 30 -12.44 -8.06 17.42
C LEU A 30 -11.04 -8.36 17.99
N TYR A 31 -10.09 -8.59 17.10
CA TYR A 31 -8.68 -8.70 17.50
C TYR A 31 -8.13 -7.31 17.78
N ASN A 32 -7.81 -7.04 19.04
CA ASN A 32 -7.24 -5.77 19.47
C ASN A 32 -5.70 -5.89 19.46
N THR A 33 -5.05 -5.10 18.61
CA THR A 33 -3.59 -5.11 18.48
C THR A 33 -2.87 -4.58 19.72
N LEU A 34 -3.53 -3.76 20.54
CA LEU A 34 -3.00 -3.24 21.81
C LEU A 34 -2.88 -4.35 22.87
N THR A 35 -3.83 -5.28 22.91
CA THR A 35 -3.83 -6.41 23.86
C THR A 35 -3.34 -7.71 23.23
N LYS A 36 -3.15 -7.75 21.91
CA LYS A 36 -2.83 -8.93 21.10
C LYS A 36 -3.80 -10.10 21.35
N SER A 37 -5.07 -9.79 21.56
CA SER A 37 -6.10 -10.78 21.89
C SER A 37 -7.45 -10.40 21.29
N LYS A 38 -8.35 -11.39 21.16
CA LYS A 38 -9.74 -11.14 20.78
C LYS A 38 -10.49 -10.61 21.99
N VAL A 39 -11.04 -9.39 21.88
CA VAL A 39 -11.83 -8.74 22.91
C VAL A 39 -13.24 -8.47 22.40
N GLU A 40 -14.20 -8.38 23.32
CA GLU A 40 -15.57 -7.98 22.98
C GLU A 40 -15.58 -6.55 22.46
N PHE A 41 -16.29 -6.33 21.37
CA PHE A 41 -16.49 -5.00 20.82
C PHE A 41 -17.64 -4.32 21.55
N ILE A 42 -17.33 -3.25 22.26
CA ILE A 42 -18.29 -2.43 22.98
C ILE A 42 -18.16 -1.01 22.41
N PRO A 43 -19.16 -0.52 21.64
CA PRO A 43 -19.14 0.84 21.11
C PRO A 43 -19.21 1.85 22.24
N ARG A 44 -18.62 3.03 22.01
CA ARG A 44 -18.64 4.14 22.97
C ARG A 44 -20.06 4.65 23.22
N ASP A 45 -20.83 4.82 22.15
CA ASP A 45 -22.17 5.38 22.16
C ASP A 45 -23.15 4.32 21.67
N ALA A 46 -23.83 3.63 22.58
CA ALA A 46 -24.89 2.64 22.34
C ALA A 46 -24.81 1.86 21.01
N ASN A 47 -25.44 2.36 19.94
CA ASN A 47 -25.49 1.71 18.62
C ASN A 47 -24.64 2.41 17.54
N GLU A 48 -23.92 3.48 17.87
CA GLU A 48 -23.09 4.24 16.94
C GLU A 48 -21.63 3.78 17.00
N VAL A 49 -21.06 3.51 15.82
CA VAL A 49 -19.66 3.12 15.64
C VAL A 49 -18.97 4.16 14.80
N THR A 50 -18.09 4.95 15.41
CA THR A 50 -17.20 5.85 14.68
C THR A 50 -15.91 5.11 14.33
N TRP A 51 -15.65 4.92 13.04
CA TRP A 51 -14.52 4.13 12.56
C TRP A 51 -13.66 4.94 11.60
N TYR A 52 -12.38 5.10 11.95
CA TYR A 52 -11.36 5.66 11.07
C TYR A 52 -10.49 4.56 10.45
N SER A 53 -10.18 4.71 9.16
CA SER A 53 -9.19 3.89 8.46
C SER A 53 -8.21 4.77 7.68
N CYS A 54 -6.92 4.43 7.74
CA CYS A 54 -5.92 5.08 6.90
C CYS A 54 -6.19 4.77 5.42
N GLY A 55 -6.34 5.79 4.60
CA GLY A 55 -6.45 5.64 3.15
C GLY A 55 -5.12 5.73 2.43
N PRO A 56 -5.14 5.83 1.09
CA PRO A 56 -3.95 5.72 0.27
C PRO A 56 -3.11 7.01 0.26
N THR A 57 -1.81 6.85 0.06
CA THR A 57 -0.94 7.89 -0.49
C THR A 57 -1.00 7.82 -2.01
N VAL A 58 -1.58 8.83 -2.66
CA VAL A 58 -1.93 8.80 -4.10
C VAL A 58 -0.75 9.16 -5.02
N TYR A 59 0.41 8.56 -4.81
CA TYR A 59 1.60 8.79 -5.65
C TYR A 59 1.61 7.94 -6.93
N ASN A 60 0.84 6.86 -7.00
CA ASN A 60 0.77 5.97 -8.16
C ASN A 60 -0.62 5.33 -8.27
N SER A 61 -0.88 4.69 -9.41
CA SER A 61 -2.09 3.92 -9.67
C SER A 61 -2.32 2.84 -8.61
N SER A 62 -3.60 2.56 -8.35
CA SER A 62 -3.97 1.52 -7.40
C SER A 62 -3.55 0.14 -7.87
N HIS A 63 -3.07 -0.68 -6.94
CA HIS A 63 -2.62 -2.05 -7.17
C HIS A 63 -3.40 -3.02 -6.28
N MET A 64 -3.21 -4.32 -6.48
CA MET A 64 -3.97 -5.36 -5.75
C MET A 64 -3.84 -5.27 -4.22
N GLY A 65 -2.73 -4.72 -3.72
CA GLY A 65 -2.54 -4.46 -2.29
C GLY A 65 -3.59 -3.49 -1.73
N HIS A 66 -3.89 -2.42 -2.45
CA HIS A 66 -4.96 -1.47 -2.08
C HIS A 66 -6.34 -2.14 -2.15
N ALA A 67 -6.61 -2.87 -3.24
CA ALA A 67 -7.89 -3.56 -3.43
C ALA A 67 -8.20 -4.52 -2.28
N ARG A 68 -7.21 -5.32 -1.85
CA ARG A 68 -7.36 -6.23 -0.70
C ARG A 68 -7.78 -5.49 0.57
N ASN A 69 -7.16 -4.34 0.85
CA ASN A 69 -7.48 -3.55 2.03
C ASN A 69 -8.92 -3.01 1.97
N TYR A 70 -9.30 -2.38 0.85
CA TYR A 70 -10.64 -1.80 0.69
C TYR A 70 -11.74 -2.85 0.75
N VAL A 71 -11.55 -4.01 0.11
CA VAL A 71 -12.52 -5.11 0.17
C VAL A 71 -12.65 -5.64 1.59
N THR A 72 -11.54 -5.81 2.32
CA THR A 72 -11.58 -6.27 3.71
C THR A 72 -12.33 -5.30 4.62
N ILE A 73 -12.07 -4.00 4.46
CA ILE A 73 -12.77 -2.94 5.20
C ILE A 73 -14.26 -2.95 4.85
N ASP A 74 -14.62 -3.09 3.58
CA ASP A 74 -16.02 -3.13 3.13
C ASP A 74 -16.78 -4.33 3.71
N ILE A 75 -16.16 -5.52 3.70
CA ILE A 75 -16.75 -6.73 4.29
C ILE A 75 -17.00 -6.52 5.80
N ASN A 76 -16.01 -5.99 6.52
CA ASN A 76 -16.17 -5.72 7.95
C ASN A 76 -17.27 -4.69 8.21
N ARG A 77 -17.35 -3.63 7.38
CA ARG A 77 -18.38 -2.61 7.49
C ARG A 77 -19.79 -3.21 7.30
N ARG A 78 -19.97 -4.06 6.29
CA ARG A 78 -21.23 -4.77 6.04
C ARG A 78 -21.60 -5.70 7.19
N ILE A 79 -20.63 -6.43 7.75
CA ILE A 79 -20.89 -7.27 8.94
C ILE A 79 -21.39 -6.42 10.11
N LEU A 80 -20.76 -5.26 10.37
CA LEU A 80 -21.18 -4.35 11.44
C LEU A 80 -22.59 -3.78 11.21
N GLN A 81 -22.89 -3.34 9.98
CA GLN A 81 -24.15 -2.68 9.64
C GLN A 81 -25.30 -3.68 9.46
N ASP A 82 -25.11 -4.71 8.65
CA ASP A 82 -26.19 -5.57 8.16
C ASP A 82 -26.47 -6.74 9.10
N TYR A 83 -25.42 -7.30 9.74
CA TYR A 83 -25.59 -8.44 10.66
C TYR A 83 -25.77 -8.00 12.12
N PHE A 84 -24.95 -7.06 12.60
CA PHE A 84 -25.05 -6.57 13.99
C PHE A 84 -25.94 -5.34 14.18
N GLY A 85 -26.37 -4.68 13.09
CA GLY A 85 -27.30 -3.54 13.16
C GLY A 85 -26.69 -2.23 13.66
N TYR A 86 -25.36 -2.09 13.66
CA TYR A 86 -24.69 -0.87 14.11
C TYR A 86 -24.86 0.28 13.12
N ASN A 87 -25.05 1.49 13.64
CA ASN A 87 -24.94 2.72 12.86
C ASN A 87 -23.46 3.10 12.72
N VAL A 88 -22.85 2.74 11.58
CA VAL A 88 -21.42 2.96 11.34
C VAL A 88 -21.17 4.30 10.64
N LYS A 89 -20.46 5.20 11.31
CA LYS A 89 -19.85 6.40 10.74
C LYS A 89 -18.40 6.10 10.37
N PHE A 90 -18.17 5.81 9.09
CA PHE A 90 -16.85 5.46 8.57
C PHE A 90 -16.16 6.66 7.91
N ILE A 91 -14.90 6.92 8.30
CA ILE A 91 -14.04 7.97 7.74
C ILE A 91 -12.75 7.35 7.23
N GLN A 92 -12.35 7.72 6.02
CA GLN A 92 -11.05 7.38 5.46
C GLN A 92 -10.40 8.64 4.89
N ASN A 93 -9.13 8.88 5.23
CA ASN A 93 -8.38 10.01 4.70
C ASN A 93 -7.82 9.71 3.30
N VAL A 94 -7.39 10.74 2.59
CA VAL A 94 -6.50 10.62 1.44
C VAL A 94 -5.23 11.39 1.78
N THR A 95 -4.07 10.76 1.59
CA THR A 95 -2.79 11.45 1.74
C THR A 95 -2.39 12.00 0.37
N ASP A 96 -2.67 13.28 0.16
CA ASP A 96 -2.42 14.05 -1.06
C ASP A 96 -1.06 14.80 -1.04
N ILE A 97 -0.43 14.89 0.13
CA ILE A 97 0.91 15.46 0.32
C ILE A 97 1.79 14.45 1.07
N ASP A 98 2.85 13.98 0.42
CA ASP A 98 3.84 13.04 0.97
C ASP A 98 5.13 13.12 0.14
N ASP A 99 6.28 12.83 0.73
CA ASP A 99 7.58 12.82 0.03
C ASP A 99 7.56 11.91 -1.21
N LYS A 100 6.81 10.79 -1.16
CA LYS A 100 6.68 9.87 -2.30
C LYS A 100 5.96 10.51 -3.48
N ILE A 101 4.97 11.38 -3.21
CA ILE A 101 4.24 12.11 -4.25
C ILE A 101 5.18 13.13 -4.91
N ILE A 102 5.93 13.89 -4.10
CA ILE A 102 6.88 14.89 -4.60
C ILE A 102 7.95 14.24 -5.48
N LEU A 103 8.55 13.14 -5.00
CA LEU A 103 9.58 12.42 -5.74
C LEU A 103 9.06 11.86 -7.07
N LYS A 104 7.86 11.26 -7.06
CA LYS A 104 7.26 10.69 -8.26
C LYS A 104 6.87 11.76 -9.28
N ALA A 105 6.28 12.87 -8.85
CA ALA A 105 5.96 14.00 -9.73
C ALA A 105 7.22 14.56 -10.41
N ARG A 106 8.32 14.70 -9.67
CA ARG A 106 9.60 15.13 -10.22
C ARG A 106 10.15 14.15 -11.25
N GLN A 107 10.08 12.84 -10.97
CA GLN A 107 10.53 11.80 -11.90
C GLN A 107 9.73 11.85 -13.22
N GLU A 108 8.40 11.97 -13.13
CA GLU A 108 7.54 12.06 -14.31
C GLU A 108 7.76 13.33 -15.11
N TYR A 109 7.95 14.48 -14.43
CA TYR A 109 8.28 15.73 -15.11
C TYR A 109 9.58 15.62 -15.92
N LEU A 110 10.65 15.12 -15.30
CA LEU A 110 11.95 14.95 -15.96
C LEU A 110 11.89 13.92 -17.10
N PHE A 111 11.13 12.83 -16.91
CA PHE A 111 10.92 11.83 -17.95
C PHE A 111 10.16 12.42 -19.15
N ASN A 112 9.08 13.16 -18.92
CA ASN A 112 8.30 13.78 -19.98
C ASN A 112 9.14 14.80 -20.77
N GLN A 113 9.95 15.61 -20.08
CA GLN A 113 10.88 16.53 -20.73
C GLN A 113 11.90 15.79 -21.60
N PHE A 114 12.45 14.68 -21.09
CA PHE A 114 13.37 13.83 -21.82
C PHE A 114 12.69 13.24 -23.07
N SER A 115 11.53 12.61 -22.95
CA SER A 115 10.78 12.03 -24.07
C SER A 115 10.45 13.06 -25.16
N GLN A 116 9.93 14.24 -24.78
CA GLN A 116 9.58 15.29 -25.74
C GLN A 116 10.78 15.83 -26.52
N SER A 117 12.00 15.72 -25.99
CA SER A 117 13.20 16.12 -26.73
C SER A 117 13.50 15.20 -27.92
N PHE A 118 12.98 13.97 -27.93
CA PHE A 118 13.14 13.02 -29.02
C PHE A 118 11.94 12.97 -29.97
N ASP A 119 10.76 13.44 -29.57
CA ASP A 119 9.57 13.45 -30.44
C ASP A 119 9.61 14.56 -31.51
N LYS A 120 10.37 15.64 -31.28
CA LYS A 120 10.41 16.81 -32.17
C LYS A 120 11.40 16.70 -33.32
N GLU A 121 12.41 15.84 -33.18
CA GLU A 121 13.24 15.42 -34.29
C GLU A 121 12.78 14.01 -34.67
N ALA A 122 12.40 13.77 -35.91
CA ALA A 122 12.26 12.41 -36.45
C ALA A 122 13.63 11.70 -36.56
N SER A 123 14.49 11.89 -35.55
CA SER A 123 15.81 11.32 -35.42
C SER A 123 15.67 9.88 -34.92
N PRO A 124 16.42 8.92 -35.47
CA PRO A 124 16.48 7.57 -34.93
C PRO A 124 16.90 7.60 -33.46
N ILE A 125 16.34 6.67 -32.66
CA ILE A 125 16.66 6.52 -31.23
C ILE A 125 18.19 6.57 -31.06
N PRO A 126 18.75 7.49 -30.23
CA PRO A 126 20.20 7.61 -30.10
C PRO A 126 20.82 6.29 -29.63
N ALA A 127 21.91 5.86 -30.26
CA ALA A 127 22.61 4.62 -29.89
C ALA A 127 23.00 4.59 -28.39
N LYS A 128 23.37 5.75 -27.84
CA LYS A 128 23.67 5.91 -26.40
C LYS A 128 22.48 5.59 -25.49
N LEU A 129 21.25 5.87 -25.94
CA LEU A 129 20.04 5.56 -25.18
C LEU A 129 19.79 4.06 -25.14
N VAL A 130 19.99 3.39 -26.27
CA VAL A 130 19.90 1.92 -26.38
C VAL A 130 20.94 1.27 -25.47
N GLU A 131 22.18 1.73 -25.50
CA GLU A 131 23.25 1.25 -24.62
C GLU A 131 22.91 1.44 -23.14
N THR A 132 22.42 2.63 -22.76
CA THR A 132 22.01 2.93 -21.38
C THR A 132 20.85 2.02 -20.92
N ALA A 133 19.88 1.76 -21.80
CA ALA A 133 18.77 0.86 -21.51
C ALA A 133 19.24 -0.59 -21.33
N GLN A 134 20.17 -1.06 -22.16
CA GLN A 134 20.77 -2.39 -22.06
C GLN A 134 21.61 -2.57 -20.79
N ASP A 135 22.39 -1.56 -20.40
CA ASP A 135 23.13 -1.55 -19.12
C ASP A 135 22.17 -1.57 -17.93
N GLY A 136 21.10 -0.76 -17.96
CA GLY A 136 20.07 -0.75 -16.94
C GLY A 136 19.37 -2.11 -16.78
N LEU A 137 19.01 -2.74 -17.91
CA LEU A 137 18.43 -4.09 -17.92
C LEU A 137 19.39 -5.12 -17.32
N SER A 138 20.67 -5.06 -17.71
CA SER A 138 21.70 -5.98 -17.21
C SER A 138 21.87 -5.86 -15.69
N LYS A 139 21.89 -4.63 -15.15
CA LYS A 139 21.94 -4.36 -13.71
C LYS A 139 20.69 -4.85 -12.98
N TYR A 140 19.51 -4.69 -13.58
CA TYR A 140 18.26 -5.19 -13.00
C TYR A 140 18.24 -6.72 -12.91
N ILE A 141 18.64 -7.41 -13.98
CA ILE A 141 18.72 -8.87 -14.03
C ILE A 141 19.69 -9.37 -12.96
N ALA A 142 20.92 -8.81 -12.92
CA ALA A 142 21.93 -9.21 -11.95
C ALA A 142 21.45 -9.05 -10.49
N LYS A 143 20.63 -8.04 -10.20
CA LYS A 143 20.13 -7.76 -8.85
C LYS A 143 18.93 -8.62 -8.45
N ASN A 144 17.96 -8.81 -9.35
CA ASN A 144 16.65 -9.39 -9.00
C ASN A 144 16.46 -10.82 -9.51
N LEU A 145 17.27 -11.25 -10.48
CA LEU A 145 17.12 -12.48 -11.24
C LEU A 145 18.48 -13.19 -11.40
N PRO A 146 19.08 -13.68 -10.30
CA PRO A 146 20.44 -14.23 -10.30
C PRO A 146 20.61 -15.45 -11.23
N GLU A 147 19.55 -16.21 -11.46
CA GLU A 147 19.52 -17.34 -12.41
C GLU A 147 19.81 -16.93 -13.86
N PHE A 148 19.50 -15.69 -14.23
CA PHE A 148 19.77 -15.12 -15.56
C PHE A 148 21.05 -14.26 -15.58
N ALA A 149 21.72 -14.08 -14.44
CA ALA A 149 22.96 -13.30 -14.36
C ALA A 149 24.17 -14.04 -14.93
N VAL A 150 24.13 -15.38 -14.99
CA VAL A 150 25.25 -16.23 -15.44
C VAL A 150 25.25 -16.44 -16.96
N SER A 151 24.08 -16.42 -17.59
CA SER A 151 23.89 -16.68 -19.02
C SER A 151 23.81 -15.42 -19.90
N GLY A 152 23.74 -14.23 -19.29
CA GLY A 152 23.68 -12.95 -19.99
C GLY A 152 22.27 -12.57 -20.47
N SER A 153 22.15 -11.38 -21.06
CA SER A 153 20.86 -10.78 -21.45
C SER A 153 20.10 -11.58 -22.53
N SER A 154 20.78 -12.44 -23.28
CA SER A 154 20.20 -13.24 -24.38
C SER A 154 19.22 -14.30 -23.90
N ASP A 155 19.54 -15.04 -22.84
CA ASP A 155 18.67 -16.09 -22.31
C ASP A 155 17.47 -15.51 -21.56
N PHE A 156 17.65 -14.37 -20.89
CA PHE A 156 16.53 -13.59 -20.36
C PHE A 156 15.59 -13.15 -21.49
N THR A 157 16.13 -12.66 -22.61
CA THR A 157 15.32 -12.19 -23.75
C THR A 157 14.52 -13.34 -24.37
N LYS A 158 15.13 -14.52 -24.52
CA LYS A 158 14.43 -15.74 -24.97
C LYS A 158 13.30 -16.13 -24.01
N TRP A 159 13.59 -16.20 -22.71
CA TRP A 159 12.58 -16.52 -21.71
C TRP A 159 11.43 -15.51 -21.69
N ALA A 160 11.73 -14.21 -21.74
CA ALA A 160 10.73 -13.15 -21.75
C ALA A 160 9.82 -13.23 -22.98
N SER A 161 10.38 -13.56 -24.14
CA SER A 161 9.61 -13.78 -25.38
C SER A 161 8.69 -15.00 -25.32
N CYS A 162 9.00 -16.01 -24.49
CA CYS A 162 8.12 -17.17 -24.29
C CYS A 162 6.90 -16.87 -23.41
N ILE A 163 6.92 -15.79 -22.63
CA ILE A 163 5.81 -15.38 -21.74
C ILE A 163 4.86 -14.41 -22.45
N SER A 164 5.35 -13.70 -23.46
CA SER A 164 4.56 -12.83 -24.30
C SER A 164 3.85 -13.68 -25.37
N CYS A 165 2.72 -14.29 -24.99
CA CYS A 165 1.72 -14.77 -25.95
C CYS A 165 1.09 -13.62 -26.73
#